data_AF-A0AAD7SUX9-F1
#
_entry.id   AF-A0AAD7SUX9-F1
#
_cell.length_a   1.000
_cell.length_b   1.000
_cell.length_c   1.000
_cell.angle_alpha   90.00
_cell.angle_beta   90.00
_cell.angle_gamma   90.00
#
_symmetry.space_group_name_H-M   'P 1'
#
loop_
_entity.id
_entity.type
_entity.pdbx_description
1 polymer ?
#
loop_
_entity_poly.entity_id
_entity_poly.type
_entity_poly.pdbx_seq_one_letter_code
_entity_poly.pdbx_strand_id
1 'polypeptide(L)'
;MSHFQDTHHKDKGKKYACLVWERSTHAKKLDPALNESCRCITGCLKPTNTNNLYILAGIAPPDIRRAVASRTERRRQTTDERHPYMATYLPPVD
;
A
#
# COMPACT_ATOMS: atom_id res chain seq x y z
N MET A 1 -15.03 7.14 30.13
CA MET A 1 -15.05 6.56 28.77
C MET A 1 -14.28 7.49 27.83
N SER A 2 -12.98 7.24 27.61
CA SER A 2 -12.12 8.05 26.74
C SER A 2 -11.41 7.12 25.76
N HIS A 3 -12.08 6.74 24.67
CA HIS A 3 -11.56 5.74 23.73
C HIS A 3 -12.03 5.95 22.28
N PHE A 4 -12.11 7.19 21.80
CA PHE A 4 -12.60 7.41 20.42
C PHE A 4 -11.96 8.51 19.57
N GLN A 5 -10.99 9.31 20.06
CA GLN A 5 -10.48 10.46 19.26
C GLN A 5 -9.06 10.31 18.67
N ASP A 6 -8.25 9.32 19.07
CA ASP A 6 -6.85 9.21 18.59
C ASP A 6 -6.64 8.43 17.29
N THR A 7 -7.67 7.74 16.78
CA THR A 7 -7.55 6.95 15.53
C THR A 7 -7.47 7.86 14.29
N HIS A 8 -8.08 9.04 14.34
CA HIS A 8 -8.25 9.91 13.19
C HIS A 8 -6.96 10.61 12.72
N HIS A 9 -6.06 10.99 13.63
CA HIS A 9 -4.79 11.63 13.28
C HIS A 9 -3.76 10.61 12.76
N LYS A 10 -3.74 9.42 13.38
CA LYS A 10 -2.82 8.33 13.06
C LYS A 10 -3.08 7.73 11.68
N ASP A 11 -4.34 7.73 11.26
CA ASP A 11 -4.70 7.22 9.93
C ASP A 11 -4.34 8.18 8.81
N LYS A 12 -4.44 9.51 9.01
CA LYS A 12 -4.06 10.50 7.98
C LYS A 12 -2.62 10.32 7.50
N GLY A 13 -1.66 10.09 8.40
CA GLY A 13 -0.27 9.83 8.03
C GLY A 13 -0.08 8.58 7.17
N LYS A 14 -0.85 7.52 7.43
CA LYS A 14 -0.85 6.30 6.62
C LYS A 14 -1.41 6.56 5.21
N LYS A 15 -2.42 7.43 5.09
CA LYS A 15 -3.07 7.76 3.81
C LYS A 15 -2.07 8.32 2.79
N TYR A 16 -1.23 9.25 3.21
CA TYR A 16 -0.24 9.87 2.33
C TYR A 16 1.00 8.99 2.10
N ALA A 17 1.36 8.16 3.09
CA ALA A 17 2.49 7.26 2.98
C ALA A 17 2.29 6.19 1.89
N CYS A 18 1.10 5.60 1.73
CA CYS A 18 0.88 4.53 0.74
C CYS A 18 1.23 4.92 -0.70
N LEU A 19 0.92 6.16 -1.11
CA LEU A 19 1.27 6.69 -2.43
C LEU A 19 2.78 6.88 -2.61
N VAL A 20 3.43 7.40 -1.58
CA VAL A 20 4.89 7.61 -1.57
C VAL A 20 5.64 6.28 -1.63
N TRP A 21 5.16 5.29 -0.89
CA TRP A 21 5.79 3.97 -0.82
C TRP A 21 5.65 3.18 -2.12
N GLU A 22 4.51 3.30 -2.82
CA GLU A 22 4.33 2.64 -4.12
C GLU A 22 5.27 3.20 -5.19
N ARG A 23 5.53 4.52 -5.17
CA ARG A 23 6.44 5.20 -6.12
C ARG A 23 7.90 5.21 -5.69
N SER A 24 8.21 4.74 -4.48
CA SER A 24 9.56 4.81 -3.94
C SER A 24 10.48 3.82 -4.61
N THR A 25 11.65 4.29 -5.05
CA THR A 25 12.76 3.43 -5.51
C THR A 25 13.23 2.47 -4.42
N HIS A 26 13.00 2.81 -3.15
CA HIS A 26 13.38 1.99 -1.99
C HIS A 26 12.42 0.84 -1.74
N ALA A 27 11.20 0.85 -2.31
CA ALA A 27 10.21 -0.21 -2.07
C ALA A 27 10.73 -1.59 -2.51
N LYS A 28 11.46 -1.63 -3.63
CA LYS A 28 12.07 -2.86 -4.17
C LYS A 28 13.15 -3.45 -3.24
N LYS A 29 13.74 -2.66 -2.34
CA LYS A 29 14.72 -3.15 -1.36
C LYS A 29 14.08 -4.08 -0.32
N LEU A 30 12.75 -4.09 -0.21
CA LEU A 30 11.99 -5.00 0.67
C LEU A 30 11.76 -6.36 0.03
N ASP A 31 11.85 -6.47 -1.30
CA ASP A 31 11.51 -7.68 -2.05
C ASP A 31 12.41 -8.88 -1.66
N PRO A 32 13.72 -8.74 -1.40
CA PRO A 32 14.56 -9.84 -0.91
C PRO A 32 14.10 -10.43 0.44
N ALA A 33 13.73 -9.59 1.40
CA ALA A 33 13.23 -10.06 2.69
C ALA A 33 11.86 -10.75 2.57
N LEU A 34 11.00 -10.23 1.68
CA LEU A 34 9.72 -10.85 1.35
C LEU A 34 9.92 -12.21 0.67
N ASN A 35 10.86 -12.32 -0.27
CA ASN A 35 11.21 -13.57 -0.93
C ASN A 35 11.68 -14.62 0.10
N GLU A 36 12.59 -14.27 1.00
CA GLU A 36 13.06 -15.22 2.01
C GLU A 36 11.93 -15.69 2.93
N SER A 37 11.05 -14.76 3.34
CA SER A 37 9.86 -15.09 4.13
C SER A 37 8.94 -16.06 3.40
N CYS A 38 8.67 -15.82 2.11
CA CYS A 38 7.83 -16.70 1.31
C CYS A 38 8.48 -18.07 1.11
N ARG A 39 9.81 -18.15 0.94
CA ARG A 39 10.54 -19.44 0.87
C ARG A 39 10.42 -20.24 2.16
N CYS A 40 10.50 -19.56 3.31
CA CYS A 40 10.31 -20.18 4.60
C CYS A 40 8.89 -20.78 4.73
N ILE A 41 7.86 -20.04 4.32
CA ILE A 41 6.46 -20.49 4.40
C ILE A 41 6.17 -21.64 3.41
N THR A 42 6.67 -21.55 2.17
CA THR A 42 6.38 -22.55 1.14
C THR A 42 7.35 -23.73 1.12
N GLY A 43 8.44 -23.67 1.90
CA GLY A 43 9.53 -24.64 1.86
C GLY A 43 10.34 -24.62 0.55
N CYS A 44 10.19 -23.59 -0.29
CA CYS A 44 10.86 -23.52 -1.59
C CYS A 44 12.36 -23.18 -1.46
N LEU A 45 13.20 -23.93 -2.16
CA LEU A 45 14.64 -23.69 -2.20
C LEU A 45 14.98 -22.37 -2.91
N LYS A 46 16.16 -21.80 -2.63
CA LYS A 46 16.67 -20.55 -3.25
C LYS A 46 16.59 -20.50 -4.80
N PRO A 47 16.85 -21.56 -5.57
CA PRO A 47 16.74 -21.50 -7.04
C PRO A 47 15.30 -21.36 -7.57
N THR A 48 14.27 -21.51 -6.74
CA THR A 48 12.88 -21.32 -7.19
C THR A 48 12.66 -19.88 -7.63
N ASN A 49 12.08 -19.70 -8.82
CA ASN A 49 11.73 -18.42 -9.40
C ASN A 49 10.83 -17.61 -8.43
N THR A 50 11.19 -16.35 -8.17
CA THR A 50 10.49 -15.47 -7.23
C THR A 50 9.06 -15.17 -7.65
N ASN A 51 8.75 -15.14 -8.96
CA ASN A 51 7.38 -14.92 -9.44
C ASN A 51 6.47 -16.09 -9.05
N ASN A 52 6.99 -17.31 -9.10
CA ASN A 52 6.25 -18.51 -8.71
C ASN A 52 6.14 -18.62 -7.19
N LEU A 53 7.11 -18.06 -6.46
CA LEU A 53 7.12 -18.10 -5.00
C LEU A 53 5.91 -17.41 -4.37
N TYR A 54 5.53 -16.24 -4.88
CA TYR A 54 4.35 -15.52 -4.39
C TYR A 54 3.05 -16.29 -4.67
N ILE A 55 2.94 -16.86 -5.88
CA ILE A 55 1.80 -17.69 -6.27
C ILE A 55 1.68 -18.93 -5.37
N LEU A 56 2.80 -19.61 -5.10
CA LEU A 56 2.84 -20.77 -4.20
C LEU A 56 2.52 -20.40 -2.75
N ALA A 57 2.90 -19.21 -2.30
CA ALA A 57 2.52 -18.67 -1.00
C ALA A 57 1.06 -18.18 -0.95
N GLY A 58 0.31 -18.26 -2.06
CA GLY A 58 -1.08 -17.81 -2.14
C GLY A 58 -1.25 -16.29 -2.05
N ILE A 59 -0.20 -15.53 -2.33
CA ILE A 59 -0.20 -14.06 -2.26
C ILE A 59 0.12 -13.44 -3.61
N ALA A 60 -0.49 -12.28 -3.88
CA ALA A 60 -0.16 -11.53 -5.08
C ALA A 60 1.29 -10.99 -5.03
N PRO A 61 1.97 -10.85 -6.18
CA PRO A 61 3.26 -10.19 -6.27
C PRO A 61 3.34 -8.81 -5.57
N PRO A 62 4.50 -8.43 -5.02
CA PRO A 62 4.65 -7.22 -4.21
C PRO A 62 4.29 -5.92 -4.94
N ASP A 63 4.60 -5.82 -6.24
CA ASP A 63 4.24 -4.70 -7.10
C ASP A 63 2.72 -4.53 -7.21
N ILE A 64 1.98 -5.61 -7.47
CA ILE A 64 0.52 -5.59 -7.53
C ILE A 64 -0.06 -5.18 -6.18
N ARG A 65 0.45 -5.75 -5.07
CA ARG A 65 -0.01 -5.41 -3.71
C ARG A 65 0.21 -3.94 -3.38
N ARG A 66 1.37 -3.39 -3.74
CA ARG A 66 1.68 -1.95 -3.57
C ARG A 66 0.75 -1.08 -4.40
N ALA A 67 0.51 -1.44 -5.67
CA ALA A 67 -0.39 -0.71 -6.56
C ALA A 67 -1.84 -0.70 -6.04
N VAL A 68 -2.35 -1.85 -5.57
CA VAL A 68 -3.71 -1.98 -5.02
C VAL A 68 -3.85 -1.15 -3.73
N ALA A 69 -2.86 -1.17 -2.85
CA ALA A 69 -2.87 -0.36 -1.63
C ALA A 69 -2.88 1.15 -1.96
N SER A 70 -2.00 1.59 -2.86
CA SER A 70 -1.94 2.95 -3.38
C SER A 70 -3.26 3.40 -4.02
N ARG A 71 -3.88 2.57 -4.86
CA ARG A 71 -5.17 2.86 -5.52
C ARG A 71 -6.32 2.90 -4.53
N THR A 72 -6.38 1.96 -3.59
CA THR A 72 -7.40 1.92 -2.55
C THR A 72 -7.35 3.19 -1.72
N GLU A 73 -6.14 3.60 -1.36
CA GLU A 73 -5.96 4.81 -0.56
C GLU A 73 -6.28 6.07 -1.36
N ARG A 74 -5.85 6.16 -2.62
CA ARG A 74 -6.25 7.24 -3.53
C ARG A 74 -7.77 7.35 -3.63
N ARG A 75 -8.47 6.22 -3.80
CA ARG A 75 -9.94 6.21 -3.87
C ARG A 75 -10.58 6.75 -2.59
N ARG A 76 -10.03 6.41 -1.42
CA ARG A 76 -10.49 6.96 -0.14
C ARG A 76 -10.27 8.48 -0.10
N GLN A 77 -9.12 8.97 -0.56
CA GLN A 77 -8.82 10.40 -0.60
C GLN A 77 -9.73 11.18 -1.56
N THR A 78 -10.09 10.60 -2.71
CA THR A 78 -10.99 11.26 -3.67
C THR A 78 -12.45 11.19 -3.27
N THR A 79 -12.84 10.21 -2.45
CA THR A 79 -14.25 10.07 -1.99
C THR A 79 -14.49 10.85 -0.70
N ASP A 80 -13.44 11.23 0.02
CA ASP A 80 -13.53 11.99 1.26
C ASP A 80 -13.68 13.49 0.95
N GLU A 81 -14.88 14.03 1.14
CA GLU A 81 -15.22 15.44 0.92
C GLU A 81 -14.39 16.40 1.81
N ARG A 82 -13.85 15.91 2.93
CA ARG A 82 -12.98 16.69 3.82
C ARG A 82 -11.51 16.63 3.40
N HIS A 83 -11.20 15.93 2.30
CA HIS A 83 -9.86 15.84 1.80
C HIS A 83 -9.48 17.12 1.04
N PRO A 84 -8.38 17.81 1.40
CA PRO A 84 -8.02 19.10 0.80
C PRO A 84 -7.77 19.04 -0.72
N TYR A 85 -7.59 17.83 -1.28
CA TYR A 85 -7.53 17.58 -2.72
C TYR A 85 -8.81 18.01 -3.48
N MET A 86 -9.99 17.91 -2.86
CA MET A 86 -11.26 18.28 -3.51
C MET A 86 -11.53 19.79 -3.51
N ALA A 87 -10.90 20.54 -2.60
CA ALA A 87 -11.09 21.99 -2.50
C ALA A 87 -10.35 22.79 -3.59
N THR A 88 -9.31 22.23 -4.21
CA THR A 88 -8.44 22.98 -5.16
C THR A 88 -8.86 22.81 -6.63
N TYR A 89 -9.71 21.84 -6.98
CA TYR A 89 -10.07 21.53 -8.37
C TYR A 89 -11.53 21.86 -8.76
N LEU A 90 -12.32 22.45 -7.86
CA LEU A 90 -13.61 23.02 -8.24
C LEU A 90 -13.37 24.36 -8.93
N PRO A 91 -13.65 24.51 -10.24
CA PRO A 91 -13.67 25.84 -10.85
C PRO A 91 -14.74 26.70 -10.17
N PRO A 92 -14.59 28.03 -10.14
CA PRO A 92 -15.62 28.92 -9.62
C PRO A 92 -16.94 28.62 -10.33
N VAL A 93 -17.99 28.38 -9.55
CA VAL A 93 -19.36 28.34 -10.06
C VAL A 93 -19.76 29.81 -10.22
N ASP A 94 -19.91 30.26 -11.45
CA ASP A 94 -20.45 31.60 -11.78
C ASP A 94 -21.89 31.76 -11.24
#